data_AF-A0A0N8KQZ4-F1
#
_entry.id   AF-A0A0N8KQZ4-F1
#
_cell.length_a   1.000
_cell.length_b   1.000
_cell.length_c   1.000
_cell.angle_alpha   90.00
_cell.angle_beta   90.00
_cell.angle_gamma   90.00
#
_symmetry.space_group_name_H-M   'P 1'
#
loop_
_entity.id
_entity.type
_entity.pdbx_description
1 polymer ?
#
loop_
_entity_poly.entity_id
_entity_poly.type
_entity_poly.pdbx_seq_one_letter_code
_entity_poly.pdbx_strand_id
1 'polypeptide(L)'
;MTKKKLCPLCNRRLPNRICPVRGEEICSKCCGLNRASDGCDENCDYYRPVTVRKEVNEALPVYKVLKSKSEGSYAIVVSRERTNGKLQYITLLIDVWKMGLKDCFGSHSITKQDFQRKIIKMWGNLSIFAEISLAEALWTVKYGLRIAKEVKTRIPREFEEYGYILGDMADVKVEGSLYKCFKCGKGEISDDEVELIKEITRHDVAAGVCGTMAETMVYFVCDECRKNKTADKHR
;
A
#
# COMPACT_ATOMS: atom_id res chain seq x y z
N MET A 1 -29.74 -12.56 -39.81
CA MET A 1 -28.99 -11.75 -38.83
C MET A 1 -28.33 -12.66 -37.82
N THR A 2 -27.01 -12.84 -37.89
CA THR A 2 -26.24 -13.59 -36.88
C THR A 2 -26.27 -12.83 -35.56
N LYS A 3 -26.73 -13.47 -34.47
CA LYS A 3 -26.65 -12.88 -33.13
C LYS A 3 -25.20 -12.52 -32.84
N LYS A 4 -24.92 -11.26 -32.54
CA LYS A 4 -23.57 -10.83 -32.13
C LYS A 4 -23.18 -11.63 -30.88
N LYS A 5 -22.11 -12.42 -30.99
CA LYS A 5 -21.53 -13.17 -29.88
C LYS A 5 -21.12 -12.16 -28.79
N LEU A 6 -21.62 -12.34 -27.57
CA LEU A 6 -21.26 -11.52 -26.41
C LEU A 6 -20.14 -12.22 -25.63
N CYS A 7 -19.37 -11.42 -24.90
CA CYS A 7 -18.32 -11.92 -24.01
C CYS A 7 -18.92 -12.90 -23.00
N PRO A 8 -18.41 -14.14 -22.90
CA PRO A 8 -18.98 -15.20 -22.06
C PRO A 8 -18.91 -14.85 -20.57
N LEU A 9 -17.97 -14.00 -20.16
CA LEU A 9 -17.78 -13.61 -18.76
C LEU A 9 -18.78 -12.57 -18.24
N CYS A 10 -19.33 -11.73 -19.11
CA CYS A 10 -20.23 -10.65 -18.67
C CYS A 10 -21.56 -10.60 -19.41
N ASN A 11 -21.71 -11.39 -20.48
CA ASN A 11 -22.86 -11.43 -21.38
C ASN A 11 -23.39 -10.04 -21.80
N ARG A 12 -22.50 -9.04 -21.86
CA ARG A 12 -22.86 -7.62 -22.04
C ARG A 12 -22.05 -6.90 -23.10
N ARG A 13 -20.77 -7.24 -23.23
CA ARG A 13 -19.82 -6.55 -24.13
C ARG A 13 -19.42 -7.46 -25.27
N LEU A 14 -19.09 -6.88 -26.42
CA LEU A 14 -18.52 -7.64 -27.52
C LEU A 14 -17.12 -8.17 -27.11
N PRO A 15 -16.82 -9.44 -27.40
CA PRO A 15 -15.49 -9.98 -27.21
C PRO A 15 -14.54 -9.35 -28.24
N ASN A 16 -13.30 -9.11 -27.82
CA ASN A 16 -12.28 -8.47 -28.67
C ASN A 16 -10.85 -8.92 -28.32
N ARG A 17 -10.71 -10.01 -27.55
CA ARG A 17 -9.44 -10.60 -27.14
C ARG A 17 -9.58 -12.10 -27.07
N ILE A 18 -8.63 -12.84 -27.59
CA ILE A 18 -8.55 -14.29 -27.41
C ILE A 18 -7.87 -14.55 -26.06
N CYS A 19 -8.55 -15.21 -25.14
CA CYS A 19 -7.95 -15.58 -23.85
C CYS A 19 -7.24 -16.94 -23.99
N PRO A 20 -5.89 -16.99 -23.91
CA PRO A 20 -5.16 -18.25 -24.10
C PRO A 20 -5.46 -19.27 -22.99
N VAL A 21 -5.71 -18.81 -21.77
CA VAL A 21 -6.10 -19.66 -20.63
C VAL A 21 -7.44 -20.36 -20.87
N ARG A 22 -8.41 -19.61 -21.41
CA ARG A 22 -9.81 -20.07 -21.51
C ARG A 22 -10.15 -20.69 -22.86
N GLY A 23 -9.30 -20.50 -23.88
CA GLY A 23 -9.59 -20.91 -25.25
C GLY A 23 -10.78 -20.16 -25.89
N GLU A 24 -11.19 -19.03 -25.31
CA GLU A 24 -12.40 -18.29 -25.73
C GLU A 24 -12.11 -16.80 -25.95
N GLU A 25 -12.91 -16.16 -26.82
CA GLU A 25 -12.87 -14.72 -26.97
C GLU A 25 -13.64 -14.01 -25.83
N ILE A 26 -12.97 -13.08 -25.16
CA ILE A 26 -13.53 -12.28 -24.06
C ILE A 26 -13.39 -10.78 -24.36
N CYS A 27 -14.11 -9.95 -23.61
CA CYS A 27 -13.96 -8.50 -23.72
C CYS A 27 -12.75 -8.01 -22.92
N SER A 28 -12.14 -6.91 -23.38
CA SER A 28 -11.00 -6.25 -22.76
C SER A 28 -11.20 -5.92 -21.27
N LYS A 29 -12.43 -5.57 -20.86
CA LYS A 29 -12.76 -5.24 -19.46
C LYS A 29 -12.74 -6.46 -18.56
N CYS A 30 -13.36 -7.56 -18.94
CA CYS A 30 -13.28 -8.82 -18.18
C CYS A 30 -11.85 -9.37 -18.17
N CYS A 31 -11.13 -9.28 -19.29
CA CYS A 31 -9.71 -9.59 -19.34
C CYS A 31 -8.89 -8.75 -18.35
N GLY A 32 -9.16 -7.46 -18.17
CA GLY A 32 -8.46 -6.62 -17.19
C GLY A 32 -8.83 -6.88 -15.72
N LEU A 33 -10.06 -7.30 -15.46
CA LEU A 33 -10.52 -7.59 -14.10
C LEU A 33 -10.02 -8.92 -13.57
N ASN A 34 -9.94 -9.94 -14.43
CA ASN A 34 -9.58 -11.32 -14.05
C ASN A 34 -8.12 -11.68 -14.38
N ARG A 35 -7.32 -10.72 -14.85
CA ARG A 35 -5.91 -10.94 -15.19
C ARG A 35 -5.12 -11.30 -13.93
N ALA A 36 -4.15 -12.22 -14.05
CA ALA A 36 -3.38 -12.88 -12.98
C ALA A 36 -4.17 -13.90 -12.13
N SER A 37 -5.46 -13.71 -11.87
CA SER A 37 -6.28 -14.62 -11.07
C SER A 37 -6.58 -15.95 -11.77
N ASP A 38 -6.75 -15.94 -13.10
CA ASP A 38 -7.11 -17.11 -13.90
C ASP A 38 -5.88 -17.84 -14.49
N GLY A 39 -4.64 -17.63 -14.01
CA GLY A 39 -3.46 -18.31 -14.58
C GLY A 39 -2.90 -17.68 -15.86
N CYS A 40 -3.03 -16.36 -15.99
CA CYS A 40 -2.34 -15.62 -17.05
C CYS A 40 -0.82 -15.66 -16.84
N ASP A 41 -0.05 -15.91 -17.91
CA ASP A 41 1.41 -15.99 -17.89
C ASP A 41 2.07 -15.01 -18.88
N GLU A 42 3.40 -15.00 -18.87
CA GLU A 42 4.23 -14.18 -19.75
C GLU A 42 4.09 -14.47 -21.25
N ASN A 43 3.36 -15.52 -21.65
CA ASN A 43 3.05 -15.83 -23.04
C ASN A 43 1.75 -15.18 -23.53
N CYS A 44 0.93 -14.62 -22.64
CA CYS A 44 -0.30 -13.95 -23.03
C CYS A 44 -0.03 -12.54 -23.57
N ASP A 45 -0.38 -12.25 -24.83
CA ASP A 45 -0.19 -10.94 -25.48
C ASP A 45 -0.79 -9.75 -24.72
N TYR A 46 -1.81 -10.00 -23.89
CA TYR A 46 -2.49 -8.98 -23.11
C TYR A 46 -1.98 -8.86 -21.66
N TYR A 47 -1.20 -9.84 -21.20
CA TYR A 47 -0.61 -9.87 -19.86
C TYR A 47 0.91 -9.60 -19.90
N ARG A 48 1.61 -10.15 -20.89
CA ARG A 48 3.04 -9.95 -21.15
C ARG A 48 3.49 -8.50 -21.13
N PRO A 49 2.82 -7.52 -21.77
CA PRO A 49 3.26 -6.12 -21.70
C PRO A 49 3.18 -5.52 -20.29
N VAL A 50 2.36 -6.11 -19.41
CA VAL A 50 2.23 -5.73 -18.00
C VAL A 50 3.33 -6.42 -17.17
N THR A 51 3.65 -7.69 -17.44
CA THR A 51 4.72 -8.42 -16.74
C THR A 51 6.12 -8.00 -17.18
N VAL A 52 6.37 -7.73 -18.46
CA VAL A 52 7.66 -7.20 -18.99
C VAL A 52 8.00 -5.84 -18.36
N ARG A 53 7.00 -5.09 -17.91
CA ARG A 53 7.24 -3.88 -17.12
C ARG A 53 7.72 -4.21 -15.71
N LYS A 54 7.30 -5.34 -15.11
CA LYS A 54 7.72 -5.78 -13.78
C LYS A 54 9.06 -6.48 -13.86
N GLU A 55 10.08 -5.88 -13.25
CA GLU A 55 11.36 -6.54 -13.08
C GLU A 55 11.39 -7.13 -11.67
N VAL A 56 11.01 -8.40 -11.60
CA VAL A 56 10.96 -9.16 -10.35
C VAL A 56 12.32 -9.80 -10.16
N ASN A 57 13.26 -9.01 -9.63
CA ASN A 57 14.55 -9.49 -9.19
C ASN A 57 14.80 -8.88 -7.81
N GLU A 58 14.74 -9.71 -6.77
CA GLU A 58 14.95 -9.29 -5.37
C GLU A 58 16.35 -8.67 -5.16
N ALA A 59 17.29 -8.97 -6.05
CA ALA A 59 18.63 -8.42 -6.07
C ALA A 59 18.73 -7.03 -6.74
N LEU A 60 17.63 -6.47 -7.28
CA LEU A 60 17.70 -5.10 -7.80
C LEU A 60 18.11 -4.14 -6.67
N PRO A 61 19.13 -3.30 -6.88
CA PRO A 61 19.65 -2.44 -5.85
C PRO A 61 18.58 -1.43 -5.41
N VAL A 62 18.47 -1.26 -4.10
CA VAL A 62 17.64 -0.22 -3.50
C VAL A 62 18.22 1.14 -3.88
N TYR A 63 17.37 2.00 -4.46
CA TYR A 63 17.75 3.37 -4.82
C TYR A 63 17.46 4.34 -3.66
N LYS A 64 16.20 4.36 -3.19
CA LYS A 64 15.75 5.18 -2.06
C LYS A 64 14.67 4.47 -1.27
N VAL A 65 14.74 4.62 0.05
CA VAL A 65 13.69 4.23 1.00
C VAL A 65 13.34 5.43 1.86
N LEU A 66 12.12 5.93 1.73
CA LEU A 66 11.68 7.16 2.38
C LEU A 66 10.48 6.92 3.28
N LYS A 67 10.40 7.64 4.39
CA LYS A 67 9.27 7.69 5.31
C LYS A 67 8.89 9.14 5.61
N SER A 68 7.61 9.49 5.54
CA SER A 68 7.17 10.84 5.92
C SER A 68 7.29 11.06 7.43
N LYS A 69 7.55 12.29 7.85
CA LYS A 69 7.78 12.71 9.25
C LYS A 69 6.51 12.98 10.06
N SER A 70 5.34 12.74 9.49
CA SER A 70 4.03 12.90 10.16
C SER A 70 3.85 11.90 11.30
N GLU A 71 2.99 12.18 12.30
CA GLU A 71 2.64 11.22 13.37
C GLU A 71 1.38 10.42 12.99
N GLY A 72 1.26 9.17 13.46
CA GLY A 72 0.07 8.32 13.31
C GLY A 72 -0.25 7.83 11.90
N SER A 73 0.14 8.56 10.86
CA SER A 73 -0.01 8.18 9.46
C SER A 73 1.25 8.55 8.70
N TYR A 74 1.82 7.61 7.95
CA TYR A 74 3.06 7.82 7.20
C TYR A 74 2.93 7.36 5.75
N ALA A 75 3.64 8.04 4.86
CA ALA A 75 3.94 7.54 3.52
C ALA A 75 5.28 6.80 3.56
N ILE A 76 5.30 5.54 3.10
CA ILE A 76 6.52 4.76 2.85
C ILE A 76 6.76 4.71 1.34
N VAL A 77 7.95 5.09 0.89
CA VAL A 77 8.35 4.98 -0.52
C VAL A 77 9.55 4.06 -0.61
N VAL A 78 9.43 2.98 -1.39
CA VAL A 78 10.55 2.09 -1.71
C VAL A 78 10.77 2.14 -3.21
N SER A 79 12.01 2.39 -3.62
CA SER A 79 12.40 2.42 -5.03
C SER A 79 13.65 1.58 -5.26
N ARG A 80 13.69 0.89 -6.41
CA ARG A 80 14.81 0.07 -6.85
C ARG A 80 15.23 0.48 -8.26
N GLU A 81 16.53 0.45 -8.50
CA GLU A 81 17.10 0.73 -9.82
C GLU A 81 17.08 -0.55 -10.66
N ARG A 82 16.51 -0.43 -11.86
CA ARG A 82 16.38 -1.48 -12.86
C ARG A 82 17.67 -1.63 -13.65
N THR A 83 17.84 -2.76 -14.32
CA THR A 83 18.98 -3.02 -15.23
C THR A 83 19.13 -1.98 -16.34
N ASN A 84 18.05 -1.33 -16.77
CA ASN A 84 18.05 -0.26 -17.77
C ASN A 84 18.30 1.15 -17.20
N GLY A 85 18.68 1.27 -15.92
CA GLY A 85 18.96 2.54 -15.23
C GLY A 85 17.72 3.37 -14.84
N LYS A 86 16.51 2.91 -15.17
CA LYS A 86 15.25 3.51 -14.67
C LYS A 86 14.91 2.95 -13.29
N LEU A 87 13.96 3.57 -12.62
CA LEU A 87 13.46 3.12 -11.32
C LEU A 87 12.14 2.39 -11.47
N GLN A 88 11.91 1.41 -10.61
CA GLN A 88 10.57 1.02 -10.18
C GLN A 88 10.37 1.45 -8.73
N TYR A 89 9.15 1.83 -8.37
CA TYR A 89 8.86 2.25 -7.00
C TYR A 89 7.43 1.90 -6.59
N ILE A 90 7.25 1.77 -5.29
CA ILE A 90 5.98 1.66 -4.59
C ILE A 90 5.92 2.78 -3.53
N THR A 91 4.75 3.38 -3.39
CA THR A 91 4.40 4.29 -2.30
C THR A 91 3.20 3.70 -1.57
N LEU A 92 3.29 3.60 -0.26
CA LEU A 92 2.25 3.07 0.62
C LEU A 92 1.85 4.16 1.61
N LEU A 93 0.55 4.40 1.74
CA LEU A 93 -0.01 5.24 2.80
C LEU A 93 -0.44 4.32 3.94
N ILE A 94 0.22 4.45 5.08
CA ILE A 94 0.02 3.60 6.24
C ILE A 94 -0.47 4.46 7.39
N ASP A 95 -1.71 4.24 7.79
CA ASP A 95 -2.32 4.81 8.96
C ASP A 95 -2.15 3.83 10.15
N VAL A 96 -1.06 3.99 10.88
CA VAL A 96 -0.77 3.14 12.05
C VAL A 96 -1.57 3.53 13.28
N TRP A 97 -2.32 4.63 13.22
CA TRP A 97 -3.21 5.04 14.29
C TRP A 97 -4.54 4.28 14.17
N LYS A 98 -5.03 4.02 12.95
CA LYS A 98 -6.40 3.53 12.80
C LYS A 98 -6.56 2.45 11.72
N MET A 99 -6.39 2.77 10.44
CA MET A 99 -6.81 1.90 9.35
C MET A 99 -5.81 0.84 8.88
N GLY A 100 -4.53 0.98 9.23
CA GLY A 100 -3.44 0.18 8.69
C GLY A 100 -3.02 0.63 7.28
N LEU A 101 -2.77 -0.31 6.37
CA LEU A 101 -2.47 0.00 4.97
C LEU A 101 -3.70 0.59 4.28
N LYS A 102 -3.67 1.90 4.03
CA LYS A 102 -4.79 2.69 3.52
C LYS A 102 -4.80 2.83 2.02
N ASP A 103 -3.63 3.06 1.42
CA ASP A 103 -3.51 3.28 -0.02
C ASP A 103 -2.14 2.81 -0.54
N CYS A 104 -2.06 2.52 -1.84
CA CYS A 104 -0.86 2.07 -2.51
C CYS A 104 -0.85 2.55 -3.96
N PHE A 105 0.29 3.03 -4.44
CA PHE A 105 0.49 3.34 -5.85
C PHE A 105 1.96 3.27 -6.22
N GLY A 106 2.27 3.15 -7.50
CA GLY A 106 3.66 2.96 -7.92
C GLY A 106 3.90 3.26 -9.39
N SER A 107 5.11 2.91 -9.82
CA SER A 107 5.44 2.80 -11.24
C SER A 107 6.46 1.68 -11.41
N HIS A 108 6.30 0.91 -12.48
CA HIS A 108 7.27 -0.09 -12.88
C HIS A 108 8.49 0.49 -13.62
N SER A 109 8.39 1.72 -14.12
CA SER A 109 9.46 2.36 -14.87
C SER A 109 9.30 3.86 -14.84
N ILE A 110 10.27 4.56 -14.25
CA ILE A 110 10.32 6.01 -14.19
C ILE A 110 11.78 6.48 -14.22
N THR A 111 12.07 7.62 -14.83
CA THR A 111 13.44 8.17 -14.74
C THR A 111 13.70 8.69 -13.33
N LYS A 112 14.98 8.76 -12.91
CA LYS A 112 15.35 9.32 -11.59
C LYS A 112 14.86 10.77 -11.43
N GLN A 113 14.92 11.56 -12.50
CA GLN A 113 14.42 12.94 -12.52
C GLN A 113 12.89 13.01 -12.38
N ASP A 114 12.15 12.17 -13.12
CA ASP A 114 10.69 12.12 -13.02
C ASP A 114 10.22 11.63 -11.65
N PHE A 115 10.95 10.70 -11.05
CA PHE A 115 10.68 10.23 -9.70
C PHE A 115 10.78 11.38 -8.69
N GLN A 116 11.87 12.15 -8.70
CA GLN A 116 12.03 13.31 -7.82
C GLN A 116 10.92 14.35 -8.05
N ARG A 117 10.63 14.69 -9.31
CA ARG A 117 9.54 15.62 -9.66
C ARG A 117 8.19 15.14 -9.14
N LYS A 118 7.91 13.84 -9.25
CA LYS A 118 6.65 13.24 -8.80
C LYS A 118 6.50 13.30 -7.28
N ILE A 119 7.55 12.98 -6.53
CA ILE A 119 7.52 13.08 -5.06
C ILE A 119 7.30 14.55 -4.64
N ILE A 120 8.05 15.50 -5.20
CA ILE A 120 7.89 16.93 -4.89
C ILE A 120 6.46 17.40 -5.23
N LYS A 121 5.95 17.07 -6.42
CA LYS A 121 4.60 17.48 -6.83
C LYS A 121 3.51 16.94 -5.91
N MET A 122 3.67 15.70 -5.44
CA MET A 122 2.68 15.03 -4.61
C MET A 122 2.68 15.53 -3.16
N TRP A 123 3.84 15.91 -2.66
CA TRP A 123 4.06 16.18 -1.23
C TRP A 123 4.51 17.62 -0.92
N GLY A 124 4.57 18.48 -1.94
CA GLY A 124 5.02 19.87 -1.86
C GLY A 124 6.53 20.03 -1.77
N ASN A 125 7.21 19.22 -0.96
CA ASN A 125 8.67 19.23 -0.83
C ASN A 125 9.23 17.86 -0.43
N LEU A 126 10.55 17.67 -0.55
CA LEU A 126 11.24 16.45 -0.12
C LEU A 126 11.58 16.45 1.38
N SER A 127 11.56 17.60 2.06
CA SER A 127 11.97 17.70 3.46
C SER A 127 10.97 17.08 4.44
N ILE A 128 9.74 16.81 4.01
CA ILE A 128 8.77 16.01 4.79
C ILE A 128 9.18 14.54 4.91
N PHE A 129 10.13 14.07 4.10
CA PHE A 129 10.63 12.69 4.15
C PHE A 129 11.94 12.61 4.92
N ALA A 130 12.12 11.48 5.60
CA ALA A 130 13.40 10.99 6.08
C ALA A 130 13.78 9.73 5.29
N GLU A 131 15.06 9.55 5.01
CA GLU A 131 15.58 8.31 4.47
C GLU A 131 15.73 7.30 5.62
N ILE A 132 15.22 6.08 5.42
CA ILE A 132 15.21 5.01 6.44
C ILE A 132 15.80 3.72 5.87
N SER A 133 16.06 2.73 6.71
CA SER A 133 16.48 1.42 6.23
C SER A 133 15.33 0.66 5.53
N LEU A 134 15.67 -0.23 4.60
CA LEU A 134 14.66 -1.13 4.01
C LEU A 134 13.99 -1.97 5.12
N ALA A 135 14.75 -2.48 6.08
CA ALA A 135 14.21 -3.26 7.19
C ALA A 135 13.14 -2.50 7.99
N GLU A 136 13.36 -1.21 8.29
CA GLU A 136 12.36 -0.37 8.95
C GLU A 136 11.11 -0.16 8.09
N ALA A 137 11.30 0.04 6.77
CA ALA A 137 10.19 0.17 5.85
C ALA A 137 9.34 -1.12 5.80
N LEU A 138 9.98 -2.29 5.66
CA LEU A 138 9.28 -3.58 5.63
C LEU A 138 8.55 -3.86 6.95
N TRP A 139 9.17 -3.54 8.10
CA TRP A 139 8.50 -3.61 9.40
C TRP A 139 7.25 -2.72 9.43
N THR A 140 7.36 -1.47 8.98
CA THR A 140 6.24 -0.52 8.95
C THR A 140 5.12 -0.99 8.02
N VAL A 141 5.46 -1.53 6.84
CA VAL A 141 4.49 -2.10 5.89
C VAL A 141 3.78 -3.30 6.50
N LYS A 142 4.53 -4.25 7.09
CA LYS A 142 3.94 -5.44 7.72
C LYS A 142 3.06 -5.08 8.91
N TYR A 143 3.44 -4.03 9.65
CA TYR A 143 2.62 -3.48 10.73
C TYR A 143 1.31 -2.88 10.21
N GLY A 144 1.37 -2.07 9.16
CA GLY A 144 0.17 -1.55 8.48
C GLY A 144 -0.75 -2.65 7.96
N LEU A 145 -0.20 -3.71 7.36
CA LEU A 145 -0.95 -4.88 6.91
C LEU A 145 -1.59 -5.64 8.09
N ARG A 146 -0.89 -5.78 9.21
CA ARG A 146 -1.41 -6.41 10.44
C ARG A 146 -2.63 -5.65 10.95
N ILE A 147 -2.55 -4.32 11.04
CA ILE A 147 -3.68 -3.48 11.45
C ILE A 147 -4.84 -3.65 10.47
N ALA A 148 -4.60 -3.48 9.17
CA ALA A 148 -5.65 -3.54 8.17
C ALA A 148 -6.41 -4.87 8.19
N LYS A 149 -5.68 -5.99 8.38
CA LYS A 149 -6.27 -7.32 8.56
C LYS A 149 -7.17 -7.40 9.79
N GLU A 150 -6.71 -6.88 10.92
CA GLU A 150 -7.42 -6.95 12.20
C GLU A 150 -8.69 -6.07 12.24
N VAL A 151 -8.65 -4.89 11.62
CA VAL A 151 -9.83 -4.02 11.47
C VAL A 151 -10.66 -4.31 10.22
N LYS A 152 -10.25 -5.29 9.41
CA LYS A 152 -10.94 -5.72 8.18
C LYS A 152 -11.08 -4.59 7.14
N THR A 153 -10.09 -3.69 7.05
CA THR A 153 -10.02 -2.72 5.96
C THR A 153 -9.51 -3.40 4.70
N ARG A 154 -9.95 -2.90 3.55
CA ARG A 154 -9.56 -3.46 2.25
C ARG A 154 -8.09 -3.14 1.97
N ILE A 155 -7.31 -4.17 1.64
CA ILE A 155 -5.98 -3.98 1.08
C ILE A 155 -6.11 -3.43 -0.36
N PRO A 156 -5.42 -2.32 -0.70
CA PRO A 156 -5.46 -1.75 -2.05
C PRO A 156 -4.99 -2.76 -3.11
N ARG A 157 -5.68 -2.82 -4.27
CA ARG A 157 -5.33 -3.77 -5.35
C ARG A 157 -3.92 -3.49 -5.90
N GLU A 158 -3.53 -2.23 -5.90
CA GLU A 158 -2.22 -1.74 -6.28
C GLU A 158 -1.11 -2.37 -5.42
N PHE A 159 -1.40 -2.77 -4.18
CA PHE A 159 -0.44 -3.51 -3.37
C PHE A 159 -0.12 -4.89 -3.96
N GLU A 160 -1.10 -5.57 -4.54
CA GLU A 160 -0.85 -6.82 -5.30
C GLU A 160 -0.02 -6.56 -6.56
N GLU A 161 -0.16 -5.36 -7.16
CA GLU A 161 0.55 -5.00 -8.37
C GLU A 161 2.02 -4.65 -8.12
N TYR A 162 2.30 -3.85 -7.08
CA TYR A 162 3.60 -3.25 -6.80
C TYR A 162 4.33 -3.88 -5.60
N GLY A 163 3.66 -4.71 -4.79
CA GLY A 163 4.19 -5.24 -3.54
C GLY A 163 5.51 -6.01 -3.70
N TYR A 164 5.73 -6.65 -4.85
CA TYR A 164 6.99 -7.33 -5.18
C TYR A 164 8.22 -6.41 -5.12
N ILE A 165 8.07 -5.08 -5.27
CA ILE A 165 9.17 -4.10 -5.18
C ILE A 165 9.77 -4.07 -3.77
N LEU A 166 8.98 -4.43 -2.75
CA LEU A 166 9.45 -4.52 -1.37
C LEU A 166 10.45 -5.68 -1.20
N GLY A 167 10.31 -6.75 -1.98
CA GLY A 167 10.99 -8.03 -1.77
C GLY A 167 10.24 -8.88 -0.75
N ASP A 168 10.88 -9.96 -0.30
CA ASP A 168 10.30 -10.85 0.71
C ASP A 168 10.14 -10.14 2.07
N MET A 169 9.00 -10.41 2.72
CA MET A 169 8.65 -9.93 4.05
C MET A 169 8.28 -11.08 5.00
N ALA A 170 8.49 -12.34 4.63
CA ALA A 170 8.11 -13.51 5.43
C ALA A 170 8.69 -13.44 6.85
N ASP A 171 9.98 -13.13 6.96
CA ASP A 171 10.72 -13.13 8.23
C ASP A 171 10.53 -11.89 9.10
N VAL A 172 9.88 -10.85 8.59
CA VAL A 172 9.64 -9.62 9.35
C VAL A 172 8.63 -9.92 10.48
N LYS A 173 8.97 -9.69 11.74
CA LYS A 173 8.05 -9.91 12.86
C LYS A 173 7.54 -8.60 13.43
N VAL A 174 6.24 -8.53 13.68
CA VAL A 174 5.57 -7.38 14.29
C VAL A 174 4.77 -7.85 15.48
N GLU A 175 5.27 -7.55 16.68
CA GLU A 175 4.77 -8.07 17.96
C GLU A 175 4.25 -6.93 18.86
N GLY A 176 3.67 -7.31 20.00
CA GLY A 176 3.06 -6.37 20.95
C GLY A 176 1.63 -5.96 20.57
N SER A 177 1.18 -4.84 21.16
CA SER A 177 -0.14 -4.26 20.94
C SER A 177 -0.38 -3.97 19.47
N LEU A 178 -1.64 -4.09 19.03
CA LEU A 178 -2.04 -3.87 17.65
C LEU A 178 -1.76 -2.43 17.18
N TYR A 179 -1.95 -1.48 18.09
CA TYR A 179 -1.62 -0.08 17.88
C TYR A 179 -0.48 0.31 18.80
N LYS A 180 0.27 1.35 18.45
CA LYS A 180 1.37 1.90 19.24
C LYS A 180 1.11 3.36 19.53
N CYS A 181 1.79 3.88 20.54
CA CYS A 181 1.71 5.27 20.98
C CYS A 181 1.81 6.22 19.79
N PHE A 182 0.79 7.06 19.62
CA PHE A 182 0.67 8.00 18.51
C PHE A 182 1.89 8.92 18.37
N LYS A 183 2.45 9.35 19.51
CA LYS A 183 3.54 10.32 19.56
C LYS A 183 4.90 9.72 19.23
N CYS A 184 5.29 8.62 19.87
CA CYS A 184 6.63 8.03 19.68
C CYS A 184 6.66 6.88 18.66
N GLY A 185 5.52 6.34 18.27
CA GLY A 185 5.38 5.20 17.37
C GLY A 185 5.90 3.87 17.94
N LYS A 186 6.32 3.83 19.20
CA LYS A 186 7.01 2.68 19.82
C LYS A 186 6.31 2.13 21.06
N GLY A 187 5.84 3.01 21.94
CA GLY A 187 5.24 2.60 23.20
C GLY A 187 3.99 1.77 22.99
N GLU A 188 3.84 0.70 23.75
CA GLU A 188 2.64 -0.12 23.74
C GLU A 188 1.46 0.66 24.37
N ILE A 189 0.24 0.31 23.98
CA ILE A 189 -1.01 0.85 24.53
C ILE A 189 -1.86 -0.30 25.06
N SER A 190 -2.83 -0.02 25.95
CA SER A 190 -3.61 -1.09 26.59
C SER A 190 -4.58 -1.77 25.63
N ASP A 191 -4.99 -3.00 25.96
CA ASP A 191 -5.98 -3.74 25.16
C ASP A 191 -7.34 -3.01 25.09
N ASP A 192 -7.75 -2.33 26.17
CA ASP A 192 -8.95 -1.50 26.19
C ASP A 192 -8.85 -0.33 25.19
N GLU A 193 -7.69 0.33 25.11
CA GLU A 193 -7.43 1.38 24.14
C GLU A 193 -7.43 0.82 22.71
N VAL A 194 -6.85 -0.38 22.50
CA VAL A 194 -6.87 -1.07 21.20
C VAL A 194 -8.31 -1.38 20.76
N GLU A 195 -9.15 -1.93 21.63
CA GLU A 195 -10.53 -2.28 21.27
C GLU A 195 -11.37 -1.02 20.97
N LEU A 196 -11.15 0.07 21.70
CA LEU A 196 -11.79 1.35 21.40
C LEU A 196 -11.39 1.90 20.02
N ILE A 197 -10.10 1.83 19.65
CA ILE A 197 -9.67 2.22 18.29
C ILE A 197 -10.35 1.34 17.24
N LYS A 198 -10.44 0.02 17.47
CA LYS A 198 -11.09 -0.92 16.54
C LYS A 198 -12.57 -0.60 16.35
N GLU A 199 -13.29 -0.30 17.43
CA GLU A 199 -14.70 0.10 17.37
C GLU A 199 -14.89 1.37 16.54
N ILE A 200 -14.15 2.43 16.86
CA ILE A 200 -14.19 3.71 16.13
C ILE A 200 -13.83 3.49 14.65
N THR A 201 -12.81 2.68 14.37
CA THR A 201 -12.39 2.38 13.00
C THR A 201 -13.52 1.71 12.21
N ARG A 202 -14.16 0.70 12.79
CA ARG A 202 -15.26 -0.02 12.12
C ARG A 202 -16.46 0.89 11.87
N HIS A 203 -16.80 1.74 12.83
CA HIS A 203 -17.85 2.73 12.68
C HIS A 203 -17.55 3.71 11.53
N ASP A 204 -16.36 4.31 11.52
CA ASP A 204 -15.99 5.31 10.52
C ASP A 204 -15.81 4.71 9.11
N VAL A 205 -15.34 3.47 9.02
CA VAL A 205 -15.29 2.70 7.77
C VAL A 205 -16.72 2.46 7.25
N ALA A 206 -17.64 2.03 8.12
CA ALA A 206 -19.04 1.81 7.74
C ALA A 206 -19.74 3.10 7.30
N ALA A 207 -19.42 4.23 7.93
CA ALA A 207 -19.92 5.54 7.57
C ALA A 207 -19.23 6.15 6.33
N GLY A 208 -18.12 5.56 5.86
CA GLY A 208 -17.35 6.07 4.72
C GLY A 208 -16.65 7.40 5.00
N VAL A 209 -16.34 7.71 6.26
CA VAL A 209 -15.77 9.00 6.68
C VAL A 209 -14.26 8.97 6.91
N CYS A 210 -13.64 7.79 6.88
CA CYS A 210 -12.20 7.64 7.01
C CYS A 210 -11.41 8.44 5.94
N GLY A 211 -10.42 9.22 6.38
CA GLY A 211 -9.66 10.13 5.52
C GLY A 211 -10.38 11.39 5.11
N THR A 212 -11.55 11.68 5.68
CA THR A 212 -12.30 12.92 5.45
C THR A 212 -12.26 13.80 6.69
N MET A 213 -12.74 15.04 6.58
CA MET A 213 -12.88 15.94 7.74
C MET A 213 -13.89 15.45 8.79
N ALA A 214 -14.76 14.51 8.43
CA ALA A 214 -15.73 13.89 9.33
C ALA A 214 -15.16 12.66 10.06
N GLU A 215 -13.89 12.31 9.83
CA GLU A 215 -13.24 11.21 10.53
C GLU A 215 -13.13 11.48 12.03
N THR A 216 -13.50 10.49 12.84
CA THR A 216 -13.33 10.53 14.29
C THR A 216 -11.85 10.52 14.64
N MET A 217 -11.39 11.61 15.26
CA MET A 217 -10.03 11.78 15.75
C MET A 217 -9.91 11.28 17.19
N VAL A 218 -9.15 10.21 17.40
CA VAL A 218 -8.82 9.65 18.71
C VAL A 218 -7.33 9.38 18.72
N TYR A 219 -6.60 9.56 19.81
CA TYR A 219 -5.20 9.11 19.84
C TYR A 219 -4.80 8.73 21.25
N PHE A 220 -3.97 7.70 21.33
CA PHE A 220 -3.47 7.17 22.59
C PHE A 220 -1.96 7.33 22.64
N VAL A 221 -1.47 7.73 23.81
CA VAL A 221 -0.05 7.91 24.08
C VAL A 221 0.34 7.03 25.26
N CYS A 222 1.52 6.42 25.19
CA CYS A 222 2.07 5.62 26.28
C CYS A 222 2.40 6.48 27.51
N ASP A 223 2.55 5.82 28.66
CA ASP A 223 2.79 6.49 29.95
C ASP A 223 4.02 7.39 29.95
N GLU A 224 5.11 6.97 29.30
CA GLU A 224 6.32 7.80 29.18
C GLU A 224 6.03 9.11 28.44
N CYS A 225 5.29 9.03 27.33
CA CYS A 225 4.88 10.22 26.58
C CYS A 225 3.87 11.09 27.35
N ARG A 226 3.04 10.50 28.22
CA ARG A 226 2.14 11.25 29.13
C ARG A 226 2.92 12.04 30.18
N LYS A 227 3.93 11.40 30.80
CA LYS A 227 4.82 12.02 31.80
C LYS A 227 5.64 13.18 31.21
N ASN A 228 6.15 13.02 29.99
CA ASN A 228 6.91 14.10 29.35
C ASN A 228 6.06 15.33 28.98
N LYS A 229 4.73 15.17 28.77
CA LYS A 229 3.82 16.31 28.58
C LYS A 229 3.56 17.12 29.85
N THR A 230 3.75 16.54 31.04
CA THR A 230 3.55 17.23 32.32
C THR A 230 4.79 18.03 32.75
N ALA A 231 5.99 17.62 32.34
CA ALA A 231 7.23 18.37 32.59
C ALA A 231 7.33 19.69 31.79
N ASP A 232 6.81 19.74 30.56
CA ASP A 232 6.80 20.96 29.72
C ASP A 232 5.77 22.02 30.18
N LYS A 233 4.87 21.70 31.12
CA LYS A 233 3.92 22.68 31.70
C LYS A 233 4.49 23.43 32.92
N HIS A 234 5.70 23.10 33.36
CA HIS A 234 6.36 23.70 34.52
C HIS A 234 7.70 24.38 34.17
N ARG A 235 7.89 24.76 32.90
CA ARG A 235 8.99 25.63 32.45
C ARG A 235 8.44 26.92 31.87
#